data_AF-A0A949MJD1-F1
#
_entry.id   AF-A0A949MJD1-F1
#
_cell.length_a   1.000
_cell.length_b   1.000
_cell.length_c   1.000
_cell.angle_alpha   90.00
_cell.angle_beta   90.00
_cell.angle_gamma   90.00
#
_symmetry.space_group_name_H-M   'P 1'
#
loop_
_entity.id
_entity.type
_entity.pdbx_description
1 polymer ?
#
loop_
_entity_poly.entity_id
_entity_poly.type
_entity_poly.pdbx_seq_one_letter_code
_entity_poly.pdbx_strand_id
1 'polypeptide(L)'
;MIPRRVLDIGWRHLAQALWHTLRAPCAPALPAGAAAFLSVRSGLDALLSALALPAGSEVLMSAVTVPDMAAIVRAHGLQVVALDVNADTLAVSADEAERRVTSRTRVLLVAHLFGSRMPMDA
;
A
#
# COMPACT_ATOMS: atom_id res chain seq x y z
N MET A 1 -9.25 3.41 14.06
CA MET A 1 -8.03 4.17 14.44
C MET A 1 -8.46 5.57 14.84
N ILE A 2 -8.46 5.90 16.14
CA ILE A 2 -8.81 7.25 16.59
C ILE A 2 -7.56 8.12 16.33
N PRO A 3 -7.63 9.18 15.51
CA PRO A 3 -6.48 10.03 15.29
C PRO A 3 -6.09 10.67 16.62
N ARG A 4 -4.84 10.47 17.04
CA ARG A 4 -4.25 11.26 18.12
C ARG A 4 -4.27 12.70 17.61
N ARG A 5 -5.21 13.52 18.08
CA ARG A 5 -5.44 14.91 17.62
C ARG A 5 -4.29 15.86 17.95
N VAL A 6 -3.20 15.34 18.51
CA VAL A 6 -2.01 16.07 18.90
C VAL A 6 -0.81 15.27 18.37
N LEU A 7 0.10 15.97 17.69
CA LEU A 7 1.41 15.43 17.34
C LEU A 7 2.25 15.41 18.62
N ASP A 8 2.58 14.22 19.14
CA ASP A 8 3.53 14.02 20.26
C ASP A 8 4.99 14.26 19.83
N ILE A 9 5.23 15.25 18.96
CA ILE A 9 6.53 15.60 18.42
C ILE A 9 6.91 16.99 18.94
N GLY A 10 7.71 17.02 20.01
CA GLY A 10 8.21 18.27 20.58
C GLY A 10 9.42 18.84 19.82
N TRP A 11 9.76 20.11 20.10
CA TRP A 11 10.91 20.80 19.50
C TRP A 11 12.24 20.07 19.68
N ARG A 12 12.42 19.34 20.79
CA ARG A 12 13.61 18.53 21.04
C ARG A 12 13.73 17.36 20.06
N HIS A 13 12.62 16.70 19.73
CA HIS A 13 12.59 15.61 18.75
C HIS A 13 12.93 16.13 17.35
N LEU A 14 12.40 17.30 16.99
CA LEU A 14 12.72 17.95 15.71
C LEU A 14 14.20 18.35 15.64
N ALA A 15 14.75 18.94 16.69
CA ALA A 15 16.16 19.31 16.74
C ALA A 15 17.09 18.09 16.66
N GLN A 16 16.76 16.98 17.35
CA GLN A 16 17.49 15.72 17.23
C GLN A 16 17.42 15.15 15.81
N ALA A 17 16.23 15.10 15.21
CA ALA A 17 16.05 14.61 13.85
C ALA A 17 16.83 15.44 12.82
N LEU A 18 16.83 16.78 12.97
CA LEU A 18 17.62 17.68 12.13
C LEU A 18 19.12 17.43 12.30
N TRP A 19 19.60 17.33 13.54
CA TRP A 19 21.00 17.04 13.83
C TRP A 19 21.47 15.70 13.24
N HIS A 20 20.66 14.65 13.35
CA HIS A 20 20.94 13.35 12.74
C HIS A 20 21.00 13.43 11.21
N THR A 21 20.01 14.09 10.59
CA THR A 21 19.97 14.29 9.14
C THR A 21 21.19 15.06 8.62
N LEU A 22 21.64 16.09 9.36
CA LEU A 22 22.78 16.93 8.97
C LEU A 22 24.15 16.25 9.18
N ARG A 23 24.28 15.37 10.19
CA ARG A 23 25.58 14.73 10.50
C ARG A 23 25.87 13.50 9.67
N ALA A 24 24.85 12.80 9.20
CA ALA A 24 25.01 11.66 8.32
C ALA A 24 23.69 11.44 7.58
N PRO A 25 23.60 11.73 6.26
CA PRO A 25 22.59 11.12 5.43
C PRO A 25 22.88 9.61 5.37
N CYS A 26 22.45 8.89 6.41
CA CYS A 26 22.54 7.45 6.46
C CYS A 26 21.37 6.93 5.63
N ALA A 27 21.56 6.84 4.31
CA ALA A 27 20.73 5.97 3.51
C ALA A 27 20.97 4.55 4.05
N PRO A 28 19.95 3.87 4.60
CA PRO A 28 20.13 2.49 5.01
C PRO A 28 20.59 1.69 3.78
N ALA A 29 21.56 0.80 3.96
CA ALA A 29 21.90 -0.14 2.90
C ALA A 29 20.66 -0.99 2.63
N LEU A 30 20.05 -0.79 1.46
CA LEU A 30 18.91 -1.58 1.02
C LEU A 30 19.41 -2.89 0.40
N PRO A 31 18.71 -4.01 0.62
CA PRO A 31 19.02 -5.24 -0.11
C PRO A 31 18.83 -5.02 -1.61
N ALA A 32 19.53 -5.82 -2.42
CA ALA A 32 19.38 -5.78 -3.87
C ALA A 32 17.91 -5.96 -4.27
N GLY A 33 17.39 -5.06 -5.11
CA GLY A 33 15.99 -5.06 -5.54
C GLY A 33 15.00 -4.36 -4.60
N ALA A 34 15.45 -3.74 -3.50
CA ALA A 34 14.59 -2.92 -2.65
C ALA A 34 14.74 -1.42 -2.95
N ALA A 35 13.64 -0.68 -2.77
CA ALA A 35 13.59 0.77 -2.88
C ALA A 35 12.92 1.38 -1.63
N ALA A 36 13.44 2.50 -1.15
CA ALA A 36 12.86 3.26 -0.05
C ALA A 36 11.98 4.39 -0.57
N PHE A 37 10.82 4.56 0.05
CA PHE A 37 9.86 5.63 -0.25
C PHE A 37 9.46 6.36 1.04
N LEU A 38 8.89 7.56 0.91
CA LEU A 38 8.45 8.36 2.06
C LEU A 38 7.30 7.70 2.84
N SER A 39 6.51 6.87 2.16
CA SER A 39 5.41 6.09 2.72
C SER A 39 5.02 4.93 1.80
N VAL A 40 4.18 4.01 2.29
CA VAL A 40 3.56 2.96 1.47
C VAL A 40 2.78 3.55 0.30
N ARG A 41 2.08 4.68 0.51
CA ARG A 41 1.30 5.38 -0.52
C ARG A 41 2.19 5.87 -1.66
N SER A 42 3.31 6.52 -1.36
CA SER A 42 4.27 6.95 -2.40
C SER A 42 4.95 5.76 -3.09
N GLY A 43 5.13 4.63 -2.39
CA GLY A 43 5.64 3.41 -3.01
C GLY A 43 4.64 2.79 -3.98
N LEU A 44 3.36 2.73 -3.62
CA LEU A 44 2.29 2.30 -4.51
C LEU A 44 2.18 3.21 -5.74
N ASP A 45 2.20 4.52 -5.53
CA ASP A 45 2.17 5.51 -6.61
C ASP A 45 3.33 5.30 -7.60
N ALA A 46 4.56 5.19 -7.10
CA ALA A 46 5.74 4.92 -7.91
C ALA A 46 5.67 3.56 -8.64
N LEU A 47 5.14 2.52 -7.98
CA LEU A 47 4.95 1.20 -8.59
C LEU A 47 3.97 1.27 -9.76
N LEU A 48 2.81 1.91 -9.58
CA LEU A 48 1.81 2.05 -10.64
C LEU A 48 2.33 2.91 -11.80
N SER A 49 3.08 3.98 -11.51
CA SER A 49 3.77 4.76 -12.54
C SER A 49 4.75 3.91 -13.34
N ALA A 50 5.54 3.06 -12.68
CA ALA A 50 6.51 2.20 -13.34
C ALA A 50 5.86 1.10 -14.18
N LEU A 51 4.74 0.53 -13.71
CA LEU A 51 3.98 -0.46 -14.46
C LEU A 51 3.27 0.11 -15.69
N ALA A 52 3.01 1.42 -15.72
CA ALA A 52 2.40 2.16 -16.84
C ALA A 52 1.18 1.42 -17.43
N LEU A 53 0.28 0.96 -16.56
CA LEU A 53 -0.86 0.13 -16.94
C LEU A 53 -1.82 0.91 -17.85
N PRO A 54 -2.48 0.25 -18.83
CA PRO A 54 -3.47 0.91 -19.66
C PRO A 54 -4.61 1.49 -18.82
N ALA A 55 -5.06 2.71 -19.16
CA ALA A 55 -6.21 3.33 -18.51
C ALA A 55 -7.45 2.42 -18.59
N GLY A 56 -8.23 2.39 -17.52
CA GLY A 56 -9.40 1.53 -17.38
C GLY A 56 -9.08 0.08 -16.99
N SER A 57 -7.80 -0.30 -16.84
CA SER A 57 -7.43 -1.62 -16.30
C SER A 57 -7.97 -1.80 -14.88
N GLU A 58 -8.31 -3.04 -14.55
CA GLU A 58 -8.89 -3.40 -13.26
C GLU A 58 -7.79 -3.78 -12.25
N VAL A 59 -7.92 -3.23 -11.05
CA VAL A 59 -7.15 -3.59 -9.86
C VAL A 59 -8.12 -4.22 -8.88
N LEU A 60 -8.01 -5.54 -8.71
CA LEU A 60 -8.72 -6.25 -7.66
C LEU A 60 -8.11 -5.87 -6.33
N MET A 61 -8.91 -5.42 -5.36
CA MET A 61 -8.40 -4.91 -4.09
C MET A 61 -9.26 -5.36 -2.92
N SER A 62 -8.65 -5.66 -1.77
CA SER A 62 -9.42 -5.93 -0.54
C SER A 62 -10.41 -4.78 -0.24
N ALA A 63 -11.67 -5.11 -0.01
CA ALA A 63 -12.76 -4.15 0.22
C ALA A 63 -12.52 -3.34 1.50
N VAL A 64 -11.95 -3.98 2.52
CA VAL A 64 -11.47 -3.32 3.73
C VAL A 64 -10.02 -2.91 3.51
N THR A 65 -9.78 -1.61 3.36
CA THR A 65 -8.44 -1.02 3.21
C THR A 65 -8.45 0.48 3.58
N VAL A 66 -7.30 1.14 3.49
CA VAL A 66 -7.18 2.60 3.68
C VAL A 66 -7.72 3.32 2.44
N PRO A 67 -8.64 4.31 2.57
CA PRO A 67 -9.26 4.99 1.42
C PRO A 67 -8.27 5.58 0.41
N ASP A 68 -7.15 6.12 0.89
CA ASP A 68 -6.10 6.71 0.05
C ASP A 68 -5.48 5.72 -0.94
N MET A 69 -5.45 4.42 -0.60
CA MET A 69 -4.93 3.40 -1.52
C MET A 69 -5.81 3.28 -2.77
N ALA A 70 -7.14 3.29 -2.57
CA ALA A 70 -8.10 3.30 -3.68
C ALA A 70 -8.04 4.63 -4.47
N ALA A 71 -7.80 5.75 -3.78
CA ALA A 71 -7.67 7.06 -4.42
C ALA A 71 -6.44 7.11 -5.35
N ILE A 72 -5.30 6.58 -4.92
CA ILE A 72 -4.09 6.48 -5.75
C ILE A 72 -4.36 5.63 -6.99
N VAL A 73 -4.96 4.43 -6.85
CA VAL A 73 -5.29 3.58 -7.99
C VAL A 73 -6.18 4.32 -9.00
N ARG A 74 -7.21 5.04 -8.54
CA ARG A 74 -8.07 5.84 -9.40
C ARG A 74 -7.35 7.03 -10.05
N ALA A 75 -6.40 7.66 -9.36
CA ALA A 75 -5.61 8.77 -9.90
C ALA A 75 -4.74 8.33 -11.11
N HIS A 76 -4.37 7.05 -11.17
CA HIS A 76 -3.69 6.45 -12.32
C HIS A 76 -4.66 6.03 -13.45
N GLY A 77 -5.94 6.40 -13.37
CA GLY A 77 -6.96 6.05 -14.36
C GLY A 77 -7.37 4.57 -14.33
N LEU A 78 -7.06 3.85 -13.26
CA LEU A 78 -7.39 2.43 -13.09
C LEU A 78 -8.74 2.26 -12.36
N GLN A 79 -9.38 1.12 -12.60
CA GLN A 79 -10.66 0.77 -12.00
C GLN A 79 -10.46 -0.13 -10.77
N VAL A 80 -10.97 0.29 -9.63
CA VAL A 80 -10.92 -0.50 -8.39
C VAL A 80 -12.09 -1.48 -8.36
N VAL A 81 -11.79 -2.77 -8.27
CA VAL A 81 -12.77 -3.83 -8.07
C VAL A 81 -12.57 -4.39 -6.66
N ALA A 82 -13.53 -4.10 -5.77
CA ALA A 82 -13.44 -4.52 -4.37
C ALA A 82 -13.74 -6.03 -4.22
N LEU A 83 -12.84 -6.75 -3.54
CA LEU A 83 -12.97 -8.13 -3.11
C LEU A 83 -13.33 -8.17 -1.63
N ASP A 84 -14.36 -8.91 -1.27
CA ASP A 84 -14.78 -8.98 0.13
C ASP A 84 -13.73 -9.70 0.99
N VAL A 85 -13.78 -9.47 2.30
CA VAL A 85 -12.90 -10.15 3.27
C VAL A 85 -13.75 -10.98 4.21
N ASN A 86 -13.27 -12.18 4.51
CA ASN A 86 -13.90 -13.00 5.54
C ASN A 86 -13.76 -12.28 6.90
N ALA A 87 -14.86 -12.10 7.63
CA ALA A 87 -14.86 -11.33 8.87
C ALA A 87 -14.05 -11.97 10.01
N ASP A 88 -13.93 -13.30 10.01
CA ASP A 88 -13.23 -14.07 11.05
C ASP A 88 -11.72 -14.13 10.79
N THR A 89 -11.32 -14.30 9.53
CA THR A 89 -9.90 -14.44 9.16
C THR A 89 -9.27 -13.17 8.62
N LEU A 90 -10.11 -12.18 8.27
CA LEU A 90 -9.74 -10.96 7.56
C LEU A 90 -9.04 -11.20 6.22
N ALA A 91 -9.17 -12.42 5.69
CA ALA A 91 -8.55 -12.84 4.44
C ALA A 91 -9.50 -12.64 3.24
N VAL A 92 -8.93 -12.31 2.08
CA VAL A 92 -9.63 -12.36 0.79
C VAL A 92 -9.71 -13.82 0.35
N SER A 93 -10.85 -14.24 -0.19
CA SER A 93 -10.99 -15.57 -0.77
C SER A 93 -10.26 -15.66 -2.11
N ALA A 94 -9.34 -16.62 -2.24
CA ALA A 94 -8.65 -16.90 -3.51
C ALA A 94 -9.63 -17.26 -4.62
N ASP A 95 -10.60 -18.14 -4.34
CA ASP A 95 -11.63 -18.52 -5.31
C ASP A 95 -12.50 -17.33 -5.74
N GLU A 96 -12.79 -16.39 -4.83
CA GLU A 96 -13.50 -15.17 -5.20
C GLU A 96 -12.64 -14.27 -6.08
N ALA A 97 -11.36 -14.09 -5.73
CA ALA A 97 -10.44 -13.33 -6.54
C ALA A 97 -10.36 -13.90 -7.97
N GLU A 98 -10.20 -15.22 -8.11
CA GLU A 98 -10.14 -15.93 -9.39
C GLU A 98 -11.42 -15.71 -10.22
N ARG A 99 -12.60 -15.85 -9.61
CA ARG A 99 -13.89 -15.59 -10.27
C ARG A 99 -14.06 -14.15 -10.77
N ARG A 100 -13.35 -13.19 -10.16
CA ARG A 100 -13.42 -11.78 -10.54
C ARG A 100 -12.31 -11.35 -11.51
N VAL A 101 -11.36 -12.21 -11.81
CA VAL A 101 -10.37 -11.93 -12.85
C VAL A 101 -11.07 -11.82 -14.20
N THR A 102 -10.82 -10.71 -14.88
CA THR A 102 -11.29 -10.46 -16.25
C THR A 102 -10.11 -10.22 -17.18
N SER A 103 -10.37 -10.06 -18.48
CA SER A 103 -9.34 -9.65 -19.45
C SER A 103 -8.75 -8.25 -19.19
N ARG A 104 -9.40 -7.45 -18.33
CA ARG A 104 -8.94 -6.12 -17.91
C ARG A 104 -8.18 -6.13 -16.59
N THR A 105 -8.22 -7.22 -15.82
CA THR A 105 -7.50 -7.32 -14.55
C THR A 105 -5.99 -7.32 -14.77
N ARG A 106 -5.28 -6.43 -14.08
CA ARG A 106 -3.80 -6.31 -14.17
C ARG A 106 -3.08 -6.42 -12.84
N VAL A 107 -3.76 -6.13 -11.74
CA VAL A 107 -3.17 -6.15 -10.41
C VAL A 107 -4.16 -6.73 -9.40
N LEU A 108 -3.66 -7.56 -8.48
CA LEU A 108 -4.34 -7.98 -7.27
C LEU A 108 -3.62 -7.33 -6.07
N LEU A 109 -4.29 -6.41 -5.39
CA LEU A 109 -3.76 -5.64 -4.26
C LEU A 109 -4.44 -6.08 -2.96
N VAL A 110 -3.76 -6.93 -2.20
CA VAL A 110 -4.29 -7.52 -0.95
C VAL A 110 -3.77 -6.77 0.26
N ALA A 111 -4.67 -6.40 1.18
CA ALA A 111 -4.32 -5.75 2.44
C ALA A 111 -4.15 -6.79 3.56
N HIS A 112 -2.96 -6.86 4.14
CA HIS A 112 -2.66 -7.64 5.35
C HIS A 112 -3.16 -6.90 6.61
N LEU A 113 -4.47 -7.01 6.86
CA LEU A 113 -5.18 -6.20 7.85
C LEU A 113 -4.71 -6.47 9.29
N PHE A 114 -4.47 -5.40 10.04
CA PHE A 114 -4.08 -5.43 11.45
C PHE A 114 -2.85 -6.31 11.77
N GLY A 115 -1.95 -6.50 10.80
CA GLY A 115 -0.77 -7.35 10.97
C GLY A 115 -1.04 -8.84 10.79
N SER A 116 -2.27 -9.23 10.44
CA SER A 116 -2.55 -10.57 9.94
C SER A 116 -1.78 -10.83 8.64
N ARG A 117 -1.39 -12.07 8.40
CA ARG A 117 -0.78 -12.48 7.14
C ARG A 117 -1.73 -13.47 6.49
N MET A 118 -2.22 -13.12 5.31
CA MET A 118 -2.96 -14.08 4.52
C MET A 118 -1.96 -15.13 4.02
N PRO A 119 -2.34 -16.42 4.03
CA PRO A 119 -1.52 -17.45 3.41
C PRO A 119 -1.39 -17.12 1.93
N MET A 120 -0.15 -16.96 1.48
CA MET A 120 0.21 -16.84 0.07
C MET A 120 1.20 -17.96 -0.23
N ASP A 121 1.02 -18.62 -1.38
CA ASP A 121 2.02 -19.56 -1.87
C ASP A 121 3.31 -18.79 -2.22
N ALA A 122 4.45 -19.43 -1.98
CA ALA A 122 5.78 -18.82 -2.12
C ALA A 122 6.29 -18.84 -3.57
#